data_AF-F1YNL4-F1
#
_entry.id   AF-F1YNL4-F1
#
_cell.length_a   1.000
_cell.length_b   1.000
_cell.length_c   1.000
_cell.angle_alpha   90.00
_cell.angle_beta   90.00
_cell.angle_gamma   90.00
#
_symmetry.space_group_name_H-M   'P 1'
#
loop_
_entity.id
_entity.type
_entity.pdbx_description
1 polymer ?
#
loop_
_entity_poly.entity_id
_entity_poly.type
_entity_poly.pdbx_seq_one_letter_code
_entity_poly.pdbx_strand_id
1 'polypeptide(L)'
;MALRVQTGKAVSPANRHSTIRGDLAVLLLAILAVAGVLVHNRVDTPDEPLLSPMNVALTAVYLVLAILGFMRITRPAASWMLMIWAWIMVVASLISLMPQATWAGSPTNVDVHYGSHVLFGACQIPLIIILIRRLNGDVCRWTAPR
;
A
#
# COMPACT_ATOMS: atom_id res chain seq x y z
N MET A 1 2.57 43.82 26.08
CA MET A 1 2.20 42.83 25.05
C MET A 1 3.49 42.23 24.51
N ALA A 2 3.92 41.07 25.03
CA ALA A 2 5.21 40.47 24.69
C ALA A 2 5.04 39.42 23.57
N LEU A 3 5.63 39.68 22.41
CA LEU A 3 5.70 38.74 21.29
C LEU A 3 6.66 37.60 21.64
N ARG A 4 6.11 36.44 21.99
CA ARG A 4 6.90 35.22 22.18
C ARG A 4 7.24 34.65 20.81
N VAL A 5 8.42 35.01 20.30
CA VAL A 5 8.99 34.40 19.09
C VAL A 5 9.20 32.92 19.37
N GLN A 6 8.33 32.06 18.81
CA GLN A 6 8.55 30.62 18.79
C GLN A 6 9.78 30.35 17.91
N THR A 7 10.94 30.26 18.55
CA THR A 7 12.15 29.74 17.92
C THR A 7 11.85 28.30 17.48
N GLY A 8 11.88 28.09 16.17
CA GLY A 8 11.61 26.78 15.57
C GLY A 8 12.54 25.74 16.19
N LYS A 9 11.97 24.81 16.96
CA LYS A 9 12.69 23.64 17.50
C LYS A 9 13.35 22.94 16.31
N ALA A 10 14.67 23.05 16.20
CA ALA A 10 15.45 22.33 15.21
C ALA A 10 15.10 20.83 15.31
N VAL A 11 14.70 20.22 14.19
CA VAL A 11 14.39 18.79 14.15
C VAL A 11 15.69 18.04 14.45
N SER A 12 15.78 17.45 15.64
CA SER A 12 16.95 16.66 16.03
C SER A 12 17.25 15.59 14.98
N PRO A 13 18.53 15.39 14.58
CA PRO A 13 18.92 14.43 13.55
C PRO A 13 18.44 13.00 13.83
N ALA A 14 18.30 12.63 15.11
CA ALA A 14 17.74 11.33 15.52
C ALA A 14 16.30 11.10 15.01
N ASN A 15 15.48 12.16 14.91
CA ASN A 15 14.09 12.06 14.46
C ASN A 15 13.99 11.86 12.94
N ARG A 16 15.00 12.32 12.17
CA ARG A 16 15.06 12.18 10.70
C ARG A 16 15.36 10.75 10.26
N HIS A 17 16.21 10.03 10.99
CA HIS A 17 16.58 8.64 10.66
C HIS A 17 15.41 7.68 10.86
N SER A 18 14.61 7.88 11.91
CA SER A 18 13.39 7.10 12.18
C SER A 18 12.36 7.26 11.05
N THR A 19 12.16 8.50 10.55
CA THR A 19 11.21 8.74 9.46
C THR A 19 11.62 8.10 8.14
N ILE A 20 12.91 8.12 7.79
CA ILE A 20 13.40 7.51 6.54
C ILE A 20 13.24 5.99 6.57
N ARG A 21 13.55 5.34 7.71
CA ARG A 21 13.35 3.88 7.87
C ARG A 21 11.88 3.49 7.69
N GLY A 22 10.97 4.29 8.25
CA GLY A 22 9.53 4.08 8.06
C GLY A 22 9.10 4.26 6.61
N ASP A 23 9.63 5.24 5.89
CA ASP A 23 9.32 5.48 4.46
C ASP A 23 9.83 4.37 3.56
N LEU A 24 11.05 3.91 3.79
CA LEU A 24 11.62 2.77 3.08
C LEU A 24 10.82 1.49 3.34
N ALA A 25 10.40 1.25 4.59
CA ALA A 25 9.56 0.10 4.91
C ALA A 25 8.23 0.14 4.16
N VAL A 26 7.57 1.30 4.08
CA VAL A 26 6.33 1.46 3.30
C VAL A 26 6.59 1.22 1.81
N LEU A 27 7.67 1.75 1.25
CA LEU A 27 8.03 1.54 -0.16
C LEU A 27 8.28 0.06 -0.48
N LEU A 28 9.06 -0.63 0.34
CA LEU A 28 9.36 -2.05 0.15
C LEU A 28 8.11 -2.92 0.27
N LEU A 29 7.22 -2.60 1.22
CA LEU A 29 5.95 -3.32 1.37
C LEU A 29 4.95 -2.98 0.26
N ALA A 30 4.99 -1.78 -0.31
CA ALA A 30 4.24 -1.44 -1.51
C ALA A 30 4.74 -2.21 -2.74
N ILE A 31 6.05 -2.40 -2.87
CA ILE A 31 6.65 -3.26 -3.91
C ILE A 31 6.21 -4.72 -3.74
N LEU A 32 6.23 -5.25 -2.51
CA LEU A 32 5.75 -6.60 -2.23
C LEU A 32 4.25 -6.74 -2.56
N ALA A 33 3.44 -5.75 -2.18
CA ALA A 33 2.01 -5.72 -2.43
C ALA A 33 1.69 -5.74 -3.93
N VAL A 34 2.35 -4.91 -4.75
CA VAL A 34 2.18 -4.93 -6.21
C VAL A 34 2.75 -6.21 -6.84
N ALA A 35 3.85 -6.76 -6.31
CA ALA A 35 4.37 -8.03 -6.81
C ALA A 35 3.35 -9.16 -6.68
N GLY A 36 2.60 -9.21 -5.56
CA GLY A 36 1.48 -10.14 -5.40
C GLY A 36 0.40 -9.98 -6.48
N VAL A 37 0.04 -8.73 -6.83
CA VAL A 37 -0.90 -8.41 -7.91
C VAL A 37 -0.39 -8.88 -9.27
N LEU A 38 0.89 -8.63 -9.56
CA LEU A 38 1.49 -9.01 -10.85
C LEU A 38 1.59 -10.53 -11.00
N VAL A 39 1.90 -11.25 -9.91
CA VAL A 39 1.86 -12.73 -9.90
C VAL A 39 0.45 -13.23 -10.17
N HIS A 40 -0.56 -12.66 -9.51
CA HIS A 40 -1.96 -12.97 -9.77
C HIS A 40 -2.35 -12.73 -11.24
N ASN A 41 -2.06 -11.55 -11.79
CA ASN A 41 -2.38 -11.23 -13.18
C ASN A 41 -1.66 -12.16 -14.14
N ARG A 42 -0.40 -12.52 -13.87
CA ARG A 42 0.35 -13.47 -14.70
C ARG A 42 -0.27 -14.87 -14.74
N VAL A 43 -0.89 -15.30 -13.63
CA VAL A 43 -1.57 -16.59 -13.53
C VAL A 43 -2.89 -16.57 -14.28
N ASP A 44 -3.70 -15.53 -14.08
CA ASP A 44 -5.04 -15.45 -14.66
C ASP A 44 -5.05 -15.01 -16.13
N THR A 45 -4.11 -14.15 -16.53
CA THR A 45 -3.94 -13.66 -17.90
C THR A 45 -2.51 -13.91 -18.42
N PRO A 46 -2.14 -15.18 -18.69
CA PRO A 46 -0.78 -15.55 -19.10
C PRO A 46 -0.37 -15.07 -20.50
N ASP A 47 -1.28 -14.50 -21.28
CA ASP A 47 -0.92 -13.88 -22.56
C ASP A 47 -0.80 -12.35 -22.44
N GLU A 48 -1.17 -11.78 -21.29
CA GLU A 48 -1.06 -10.35 -21.05
C GLU A 48 0.40 -9.94 -20.80
N PRO A 49 0.92 -8.93 -21.50
CA PRO A 49 2.25 -8.41 -21.24
C PRO A 49 2.38 -7.83 -19.82
N LEU A 50 3.54 -8.00 -19.18
CA LEU A 50 3.83 -7.41 -17.86
C LEU A 50 3.72 -5.88 -17.86
N LEU A 51 3.99 -5.23 -19.01
CA LEU A 51 3.88 -3.79 -19.20
C LEU A 51 2.56 -3.37 -19.86
N SER A 52 1.49 -4.15 -19.67
CA SER A 52 0.16 -3.74 -20.12
C SER A 52 -0.28 -2.43 -19.42
N PRO A 53 -1.15 -1.62 -20.04
CA PRO A 53 -1.67 -0.40 -19.42
C PRO A 53 -2.26 -0.63 -18.03
N MET A 54 -2.93 -1.78 -17.82
CA MET A 54 -3.49 -2.17 -16.53
C MET A 54 -2.40 -2.41 -15.49
N ASN A 55 -1.40 -3.25 -15.80
CA ASN A 55 -0.29 -3.55 -14.89
C ASN A 55 0.53 -2.30 -14.54
N VAL A 56 0.76 -1.43 -15.53
CA VAL A 56 1.46 -0.16 -15.33
C VAL A 56 0.65 0.77 -14.42
N ALA A 57 -0.65 0.92 -14.64
CA ALA A 57 -1.50 1.76 -13.81
C ALA A 57 -1.54 1.27 -12.35
N LEU A 58 -1.74 -0.03 -12.14
CA LEU A 58 -1.72 -0.64 -10.80
C LEU A 58 -0.38 -0.40 -10.10
N THR A 59 0.73 -0.63 -10.81
CA THR A 59 2.08 -0.41 -10.28
C THR A 59 2.32 1.06 -9.94
N ALA A 60 1.89 1.96 -10.81
CA ALA A 60 2.02 3.40 -10.60
C ALA A 60 1.28 3.85 -9.33
N VAL A 61 0.07 3.35 -9.07
CA VAL A 61 -0.68 3.71 -7.85
C VAL A 61 0.13 3.38 -6.58
N TYR A 62 0.66 2.15 -6.47
CA TYR A 62 1.46 1.77 -5.30
C TYR A 62 2.72 2.62 -5.15
N LEU A 63 3.50 2.74 -6.23
CA LEU A 63 4.81 3.39 -6.17
C LEU A 63 4.68 4.91 -5.99
N VAL A 64 3.78 5.57 -6.72
CA VAL A 64 3.58 7.02 -6.62
C VAL A 64 3.09 7.38 -5.21
N LEU A 65 2.10 6.66 -4.67
CA LEU A 65 1.63 6.94 -3.31
C LEU A 65 2.72 6.66 -2.26
N ALA A 66 3.50 5.59 -2.39
CA ALA A 66 4.62 5.33 -1.49
C ALA A 66 5.68 6.44 -1.56
N ILE A 67 6.03 6.91 -2.75
CA ILE A 67 7.00 8.01 -2.98
C ILE A 67 6.46 9.34 -2.41
N LEU A 68 5.18 9.67 -2.63
CA LEU A 68 4.54 10.84 -2.03
C LEU A 68 4.53 10.77 -0.49
N GLY A 69 4.65 9.58 0.08
CA GLY A 69 4.83 9.35 1.52
C GLY A 69 6.13 9.93 2.11
N PHE A 70 7.16 10.17 1.29
CA PHE A 70 8.42 10.80 1.72
C PHE A 70 8.27 12.32 1.93
N MET A 71 7.29 12.95 1.27
CA MET A 71 7.05 14.38 1.36
C MET A 71 6.17 14.70 2.56
N ARG A 72 6.64 15.55 3.47
CA ARG A 72 5.95 15.84 4.74
C ARG A 72 4.51 16.37 4.58
N ILE A 73 4.26 17.18 3.55
CA ILE A 73 2.93 17.78 3.30
C ILE A 73 1.93 16.72 2.82
N THR A 74 2.34 15.82 1.93
CA THR A 74 1.45 14.83 1.31
C THR A 74 1.42 13.50 2.06
N ARG A 75 2.37 13.25 2.98
CA ARG A 75 2.52 11.98 3.69
C ARG A 75 1.21 11.44 4.28
N PRO A 76 0.39 12.21 5.02
CA PRO A 76 -0.83 11.66 5.61
C PRO A 76 -1.83 11.23 4.53
N ALA A 77 -2.07 12.08 3.53
CA ALA A 77 -2.98 11.79 2.42
C ALA A 77 -2.51 10.57 1.62
N ALA A 78 -1.23 10.53 1.25
CA ALA A 78 -0.64 9.41 0.52
C ALA A 78 -0.73 8.10 1.32
N SER A 79 -0.51 8.14 2.64
CA SER A 79 -0.60 6.96 3.51
C SER A 79 -2.04 6.45 3.63
N TRP A 80 -3.02 7.35 3.76
CA TRP A 80 -4.45 6.99 3.76
C TRP A 80 -4.88 6.38 2.42
N MET A 81 -4.53 7.03 1.31
CA MET A 81 -4.85 6.54 -0.03
C MET A 81 -4.24 5.16 -0.29
N LEU A 82 -2.96 4.96 0.07
CA LEU A 82 -2.29 3.68 -0.11
C LEU A 82 -2.92 2.58 0.77
N MET A 83 -3.38 2.93 1.98
CA MET A 83 -4.06 1.99 2.86
C MET A 83 -5.43 1.60 2.34
N ILE A 84 -6.23 2.57 1.87
CA ILE A 84 -7.53 2.32 1.25
C ILE A 84 -7.35 1.44 0.01
N TRP A 85 -6.35 1.76 -0.82
CA TRP A 85 -6.02 0.97 -2.00
C TRP A 85 -5.66 -0.47 -1.66
N ALA A 86 -4.78 -0.68 -0.67
CA ALA A 86 -4.43 -2.03 -0.22
C ALA A 86 -5.66 -2.81 0.30
N TRP A 87 -6.60 -2.15 1.00
CA TRP A 87 -7.85 -2.76 1.42
C TRP A 87 -8.78 -3.12 0.26
N ILE A 88 -8.90 -2.25 -0.75
CA ILE A 88 -9.65 -2.55 -1.98
C ILE A 88 -9.10 -3.84 -2.60
N MET A 89 -7.78 -4.00 -2.64
CA MET A 89 -7.12 -5.18 -3.19
C MET A 89 -7.37 -6.45 -2.35
N VAL A 90 -7.39 -6.35 -1.02
CA VAL A 90 -7.80 -7.47 -0.14
C VAL A 90 -9.25 -7.86 -0.38
N VAL A 91 -10.16 -6.88 -0.48
CA VAL A 91 -11.58 -7.17 -0.73
C VAL A 91 -11.75 -7.81 -2.11
N ALA A 92 -11.05 -7.32 -3.12
CA ALA A 92 -11.04 -7.92 -4.45
C ALA A 92 -10.54 -9.38 -4.40
N SER A 93 -9.46 -9.66 -3.67
CA SER A 93 -8.95 -11.02 -3.54
C SER A 93 -9.96 -11.95 -2.87
N LEU A 94 -10.65 -11.49 -1.82
CA LEU A 94 -11.67 -12.28 -1.12
C LEU A 94 -12.91 -12.55 -1.98
N ILE A 95 -13.38 -11.56 -2.75
CA ILE A 95 -14.50 -11.73 -3.68
C ILE A 95 -14.15 -12.80 -4.72
N SER A 96 -12.92 -12.80 -5.22
CA SER A 96 -12.49 -13.79 -6.22
C SER A 96 -12.32 -15.21 -5.69
N LEU A 97 -12.27 -15.40 -4.37
CA LEU A 97 -12.30 -16.74 -3.75
C LEU A 97 -13.72 -17.35 -3.72
N MET A 98 -14.76 -16.60 -4.07
CA MET A 98 -16.10 -17.16 -4.15
C MET A 98 -16.18 -18.19 -5.28
N PRO A 99 -16.80 -19.37 -5.05
CA PRO A 99 -16.89 -20.41 -6.07
C PRO A 99 -17.59 -19.92 -7.34
N GLN A 100 -16.84 -19.86 -8.45
CA GLN A 100 -17.35 -19.40 -9.76
C GLN A 100 -17.90 -20.54 -10.62
N ALA A 101 -18.38 -21.62 -10.00
CA ALA A 101 -18.65 -22.92 -10.63
C ALA A 101 -19.65 -22.91 -11.81
N THR A 102 -20.33 -21.79 -12.06
CA THR A 102 -21.31 -21.63 -13.13
C THR A 102 -21.04 -20.43 -14.05
N TRP A 103 -19.91 -19.74 -13.91
CA TRP A 103 -19.58 -18.60 -14.77
C TRP A 103 -18.89 -19.04 -16.05
N ALA A 104 -19.31 -18.46 -17.18
CA ALA A 104 -18.63 -18.61 -18.46
C ALA A 104 -17.25 -17.97 -18.35
N GLY A 105 -16.22 -18.78 -18.12
CA GLY A 105 -14.85 -18.31 -17.83
C GLY A 105 -14.20 -18.96 -16.60
N SER A 106 -14.68 -20.13 -16.14
CA SER A 106 -14.03 -20.84 -15.04
C SER A 106 -12.55 -21.09 -15.34
N PRO A 107 -11.67 -20.87 -14.34
CA PRO A 107 -10.23 -21.02 -14.55
C PRO A 107 -9.91 -22.46 -14.92
N THR A 108 -9.01 -22.63 -15.89
CA THR A 108 -8.52 -23.95 -16.33
C THR A 108 -7.82 -24.70 -15.20
N ASN A 109 -7.27 -23.98 -14.23
CA ASN A 109 -6.54 -24.52 -13.10
C ASN A 109 -7.02 -23.88 -11.79
N VAL A 110 -8.16 -24.38 -11.28
CA VAL A 110 -8.88 -23.81 -10.11
C VAL A 110 -8.00 -23.66 -8.87
N ASP A 111 -7.13 -24.64 -8.59
CA ASP A 111 -6.26 -24.61 -7.41
C ASP A 111 -5.21 -23.51 -7.51
N VAL A 112 -4.62 -23.32 -8.69
CA VAL A 112 -3.63 -22.29 -8.96
C VAL A 112 -4.28 -20.90 -8.90
N HIS A 113 -5.49 -20.76 -9.42
CA HIS A 113 -6.28 -19.53 -9.37
C HIS A 113 -6.61 -19.12 -7.93
N TYR A 114 -7.20 -20.00 -7.12
CA TYR A 114 -7.48 -19.67 -5.72
C TYR A 114 -6.19 -19.43 -4.92
N GLY A 115 -5.15 -20.21 -5.17
CA GLY A 115 -3.83 -20.01 -4.56
C GLY A 115 -3.23 -18.63 -4.88
N SER A 116 -3.36 -18.16 -6.13
CA SER A 116 -2.87 -16.85 -6.55
C SER A 116 -3.64 -15.72 -5.86
N HIS A 117 -4.96 -15.83 -5.70
CA HIS A 117 -5.76 -14.86 -4.96
C HIS A 117 -5.41 -14.80 -3.46
N VAL A 118 -5.20 -15.95 -2.81
CA VAL A 118 -4.74 -15.99 -1.41
C VAL A 118 -3.39 -15.30 -1.28
N LEU A 119 -2.42 -15.61 -2.15
CA LEU A 119 -1.10 -15.00 -2.15
C LEU A 119 -1.18 -13.48 -2.36
N PHE A 120 -1.91 -13.05 -3.38
CA PHE A 120 -2.13 -11.65 -3.71
C PHE A 120 -2.72 -10.87 -2.53
N GLY A 121 -3.77 -11.40 -1.88
CA GLY A 121 -4.37 -10.80 -0.69
C GLY A 121 -3.41 -10.76 0.50
N ALA A 122 -2.67 -11.85 0.75
CA ALA A 122 -1.70 -11.93 1.84
C ALA A 122 -0.58 -10.90 1.70
N CYS A 123 -0.11 -10.61 0.48
CA CYS A 123 0.91 -9.60 0.20
C CYS A 123 0.48 -8.17 0.59
N GLN A 124 -0.83 -7.90 0.71
CA GLN A 124 -1.35 -6.57 1.11
C GLN A 124 -1.25 -6.33 2.63
N ILE A 125 -1.35 -7.39 3.44
CA ILE A 125 -1.53 -7.29 4.89
C ILE A 125 -0.35 -6.58 5.59
N PRO A 126 0.93 -6.88 5.29
CA PRO A 126 2.04 -6.18 5.93
C PRO A 126 2.04 -4.67 5.64
N LEU A 127 1.67 -4.26 4.43
CA LEU A 127 1.56 -2.86 4.04
C LEU A 127 0.46 -2.15 4.85
N ILE A 128 -0.70 -2.78 5.00
CA ILE A 128 -1.81 -2.26 5.81
C ILE A 128 -1.36 -2.06 7.27
N ILE A 129 -0.69 -3.05 7.86
CA ILE A 129 -0.22 -2.98 9.26
C ILE A 129 0.74 -1.81 9.46
N ILE A 130 1.72 -1.62 8.58
CA ILE A 130 2.69 -0.52 8.74
C ILE A 130 2.02 0.85 8.53
N LEU A 131 1.03 0.95 7.64
CA LEU A 131 0.30 2.19 7.39
C LEU A 131 -0.58 2.57 8.59
N ILE A 132 -1.27 1.60 9.21
CA ILE A 132 -2.02 1.82 10.46
C ILE A 132 -1.09 2.35 11.56
N ARG A 133 0.08 1.72 11.74
CA ARG A 133 1.06 2.15 12.75
C ARG A 133 1.56 3.57 12.49
N ARG A 134 1.89 3.89 11.23
CA ARG A 134 2.32 5.22 10.79
C ARG A 134 1.24 6.27 11.07
N LEU A 135 0.01 6.01 10.61
CA LEU A 135 -1.11 6.94 10.72
C LEU A 135 -1.51 7.17 12.17
N ASN A 136 -1.54 6.13 13.01
CA ASN A 136 -1.81 6.29 14.44
C ASN A 136 -0.73 7.13 15.14
N GLY A 137 0.55 6.93 14.80
CA GLY A 137 1.64 7.75 15.31
C GLY A 137 1.55 9.22 14.88
N ASP A 138 1.11 9.48 13.65
CA ASP A 138 0.90 10.83 13.13
C ASP A 138 -0.34 11.51 13.75
N VAL A 139 -1.44 10.79 13.97
CA VAL A 139 -2.66 11.29 14.63
C VAL A 139 -2.37 11.73 16.06
N CYS A 140 -1.62 10.94 16.83
CA CYS A 140 -1.22 11.32 18.19
C CYS A 140 -0.37 12.60 18.24
N ARG A 141 0.37 12.93 17.18
CA ARG A 141 1.12 14.19 17.08
C ARG A 141 0.22 15.40 16.76
N TRP A 142 -0.93 15.18 16.13
CA TRP A 142 -1.89 16.25 15.80
C TRP A 142 -2.83 16.60 16.95
N THR A 143 -3.18 15.63 17.79
CA THR A 143 -4.12 15.83 18.90
C THR A 143 -3.46 16.25 20.22
N ALA A 144 -2.13 16.24 20.31
CA ALA A 144 -1.43 16.74 21.49
C ALA A 144 -1.52 18.29 21.53
N PRO A 145 -2.06 18.90 22.60
CA PRO A 145 -2.08 20.35 22.75
C PRO A 145 -0.64 20.90 22.74
N ARG A 146 -0.40 21.92 21.92
CA ARG A 146 0.89 22.59 21.77
C ARG A 146 1.13 23.66 22.82
#